data_AF-A0A8T3LHB1-F1
#
_entry.id   AF-A0A8T3LHB1-F1
#
_cell.length_a   1.000
_cell.length_b   1.000
_cell.length_c   1.000
_cell.angle_alpha   90.00
_cell.angle_beta   90.00
_cell.angle_gamma   90.00
#
_symmetry.space_group_name_H-M   'P 1'
#
loop_
_entity.id
_entity.type
_entity.pdbx_description
1 polymer ?
#
loop_
_entity_poly.entity_id
_entity_poly.type
_entity_poly.pdbx_seq_one_letter_code
_entity_poly.pdbx_strand_id
1 'polypeptide(L)'
;MFPLPAWPAEDAPADELERAVFLEERGVQVRLELERNPMVAGEPTWATTELTNTGPDDLIWTTDGCQIHVGVAGRLTDLRWWFGVPQRGIAQEFKWWASYGSRMPDDGTMRLEFTPEPFVGMGEFGCADLGVEHRLAPGDSVRSRERWDGLVAHAGPSPTAAAEITAQFDGWRREHEGPNRRRELRVRLPAWVMGSENAPTMSASQAVDFALRDRGFAAWVLAGWIDRWQPIAEFVPADRVWHIGMATKDGATRIAIVDIEMGTTTVVAAVTDGRGEYRITGSAD
;
A
#
# COMPACT_ATOMS: atom_id res chain seq x y z
N MET A 1 -25.28 -10.01 13.16
CA MET A 1 -24.67 -9.30 12.02
C MET A 1 -24.37 -7.88 12.47
N PHE A 2 -23.09 -7.48 12.57
CA PHE A 2 -22.76 -6.06 12.70
C PHE A 2 -22.83 -5.48 11.29
N PRO A 3 -23.64 -4.43 11.03
CA PRO A 3 -23.62 -3.79 9.72
C PRO A 3 -22.19 -3.32 9.45
N LEU A 4 -21.63 -3.71 8.30
CA LEU A 4 -20.36 -3.14 7.87
C LEU A 4 -20.60 -1.65 7.64
N PRO A 5 -19.75 -0.76 8.18
CA PRO A 5 -19.85 0.65 7.90
C PRO A 5 -19.61 0.86 6.40
N ALA A 6 -20.60 1.43 5.70
CA ALA A 6 -20.33 2.00 4.39
C ALA A 6 -19.37 3.18 4.57
N TRP A 7 -18.46 3.38 3.61
CA TRP A 7 -17.72 4.63 3.56
C TRP A 7 -18.71 5.78 3.44
N PRO A 8 -18.52 6.88 4.19
CA PRO A 8 -19.35 8.05 3.98
C PRO A 8 -19.25 8.46 2.51
N ALA A 9 -20.39 8.72 1.88
CA ALA A 9 -20.42 9.27 0.54
C ALA A 9 -19.93 10.72 0.64
N GLU A 10 -18.65 10.93 0.38
CA GLU A 10 -18.09 12.26 0.25
C GLU A 10 -18.08 12.63 -1.23
N ASP A 11 -18.65 13.78 -1.55
CA ASP A 11 -18.56 14.33 -2.90
C ASP A 11 -17.14 14.87 -3.08
N ALA A 12 -16.44 14.36 -4.08
CA ALA A 12 -15.19 14.95 -4.48
C ALA A 12 -15.42 16.40 -4.98
N PRO A 13 -14.41 17.28 -4.91
CA PRO A 13 -14.50 18.62 -5.46
C PRO A 13 -14.82 18.54 -6.94
N ALA A 14 -15.72 19.41 -7.39
CA ALA A 14 -16.06 19.53 -8.81
C ALA A 14 -14.92 20.17 -9.64
N ASP A 15 -13.99 20.86 -8.98
CA ASP A 15 -12.93 21.63 -9.62
C ASP A 15 -11.58 20.89 -9.62
N GLU A 16 -10.74 21.17 -10.63
CA GLU A 16 -9.34 20.75 -10.61
C GLU A 16 -8.61 21.39 -9.42
N LEU A 17 -7.91 20.55 -8.66
CA LEU A 17 -7.10 20.98 -7.52
C LEU A 17 -5.68 21.34 -7.98
N GLU A 18 -4.94 22.01 -7.11
CA GLU A 18 -3.52 22.27 -7.35
C GLU A 18 -2.78 20.96 -7.63
N ARG A 19 -2.03 20.92 -8.73
CA ARG A 19 -1.33 19.71 -9.18
C ARG A 19 0.14 19.68 -8.80
N ALA A 20 0.72 20.82 -8.45
CA ALA A 20 2.14 20.92 -8.18
C ALA A 20 2.40 21.79 -6.95
N VAL A 21 3.40 21.42 -6.17
CA VAL A 21 3.88 22.18 -5.02
C VAL A 21 5.40 22.02 -4.96
N PHE A 22 6.08 22.99 -4.39
CA PHE A 22 7.50 22.87 -4.12
C PHE A 22 7.83 23.40 -2.72
N LEU A 23 8.95 22.93 -2.19
CA LEU A 23 9.57 23.47 -0.99
C LEU A 23 11.04 23.68 -1.26
N GLU A 24 11.55 24.81 -0.83
CA GLU A 24 12.98 25.10 -0.86
C GLU A 24 13.50 25.35 0.56
N GLU A 25 14.54 24.62 0.94
CA GLU A 25 15.22 24.81 2.21
C GLU A 25 16.73 24.65 2.04
N ARG A 26 17.49 25.65 2.53
CA ARG A 26 18.96 25.66 2.51
C ARG A 26 19.56 25.37 1.13
N GLY A 27 18.97 25.94 0.07
CA GLY A 27 19.43 25.77 -1.31
C GLY A 27 19.09 24.41 -1.93
N VAL A 28 18.19 23.63 -1.31
CA VAL A 28 17.67 22.39 -1.87
C VAL A 28 16.20 22.61 -2.14
N GLN A 29 15.80 22.47 -3.39
CA GLN A 29 14.41 22.56 -3.80
C GLN A 29 13.91 21.18 -4.20
N VAL A 30 12.76 20.79 -3.68
CA VAL A 30 12.02 19.62 -4.15
C VAL A 30 10.66 20.10 -4.66
N ARG A 31 10.34 19.75 -5.90
CA ARG A 31 9.03 19.94 -6.51
C ARG A 31 8.35 18.58 -6.62
N LEU A 32 7.06 18.53 -6.28
CA LEU A 32 6.16 17.40 -6.49
C LEU A 32 5.04 17.85 -7.42
N GLU A 33 4.74 17.05 -8.44
CA GLU A 33 3.66 17.30 -9.39
C GLU A 33 2.88 16.01 -9.67
N LEU A 34 1.56 16.05 -9.51
CA LEU A 34 0.64 15.00 -9.95
C LEU A 34 0.18 15.26 -11.38
N GLU A 35 0.10 14.20 -12.18
CA GLU A 35 -0.47 14.23 -13.53
C GLU A 35 -1.91 14.79 -13.52
N ARG A 36 -2.71 14.33 -12.55
CA ARG A 36 -4.09 14.79 -12.30
C ARG A 36 -4.37 14.90 -10.80
N ASN A 37 -5.18 15.88 -10.43
CA ASN A 37 -5.71 16.07 -9.08
C ASN A 37 -7.11 16.71 -9.20
N PRO A 38 -8.22 16.00 -8.87
CA PRO A 38 -8.30 14.68 -8.23
C PRO A 38 -7.68 13.51 -9.03
N MET A 39 -7.19 12.50 -8.31
CA MET A 39 -6.75 11.22 -8.86
C MET A 39 -7.93 10.25 -8.92
N VAL A 40 -7.92 9.27 -9.82
CA VAL A 40 -9.06 8.34 -10.01
C VAL A 40 -8.69 6.93 -9.54
N ALA A 41 -9.49 6.35 -8.66
CA ALA A 41 -9.31 4.99 -8.17
C ALA A 41 -9.39 3.96 -9.32
N GLY A 42 -8.52 2.96 -9.29
CA GLY A 42 -8.38 1.97 -10.36
C GLY A 42 -7.70 2.47 -11.64
N GLU A 43 -7.40 3.77 -11.76
CA GLU A 43 -6.69 4.33 -12.91
C GLU A 43 -5.26 4.76 -12.51
N PRO A 44 -4.22 4.41 -13.29
CA PRO A 44 -2.86 4.80 -12.97
C PRO A 44 -2.68 6.33 -13.00
N THR A 45 -2.03 6.91 -12.00
CA THR A 45 -1.66 8.34 -11.93
C THR A 45 -0.17 8.47 -11.70
N TRP A 46 0.51 9.30 -12.49
CA TRP A 46 1.91 9.62 -12.27
C TRP A 46 2.11 10.77 -11.27
N ALA A 47 3.05 10.59 -10.35
CA ALA A 47 3.69 11.66 -9.61
C ALA A 47 5.10 11.89 -10.17
N THR A 48 5.43 13.14 -10.46
CA THR A 48 6.76 13.57 -10.87
C THR A 48 7.41 14.33 -9.73
N THR A 49 8.66 13.99 -9.42
CA THR A 49 9.50 14.77 -8.50
C THR A 49 10.67 15.38 -9.24
N GLU A 50 11.05 16.59 -8.85
CA GLU A 50 12.28 17.25 -9.30
C GLU A 50 13.04 17.74 -8.08
N LEU A 51 14.28 17.27 -7.93
CA LEU A 51 15.23 17.71 -6.91
C LEU A 51 16.25 18.62 -7.58
N THR A 52 16.29 19.88 -7.15
CA THR A 52 17.17 20.90 -7.69
C THR A 52 18.10 21.44 -6.61
N ASN A 53 19.39 21.50 -6.94
CA ASN A 53 20.36 22.16 -6.08
C ASN A 53 20.41 23.67 -6.39
N THR A 54 19.67 24.48 -5.62
CA THR A 54 19.70 25.95 -5.72
C THR A 54 20.81 26.59 -4.88
N GLY A 55 21.61 25.78 -4.17
CA GLY A 55 22.71 26.22 -3.33
C GLY A 55 24.04 26.35 -4.09
N PRO A 56 25.06 26.94 -3.44
CA PRO A 56 26.36 27.18 -4.06
C PRO A 56 27.32 25.97 -4.03
N ASP A 57 27.03 24.95 -3.21
CA ASP A 57 27.87 23.75 -3.05
C ASP A 57 27.15 22.49 -3.55
N ASP A 58 27.92 21.47 -3.90
CA ASP A 58 27.40 20.15 -4.22
C ASP A 58 26.48 19.61 -3.12
N LEU A 59 25.36 19.05 -3.56
CA LEU A 59 24.42 18.30 -2.74
C LEU A 59 24.79 16.82 -2.82
N ILE A 60 24.94 16.16 -1.67
CA ILE A 60 25.37 14.76 -1.59
C ILE A 60 24.35 13.96 -0.77
N TRP A 61 23.95 12.78 -1.26
CA TRP A 61 23.06 11.85 -0.57
C TRP A 61 23.38 10.40 -0.96
N THR A 62 22.75 9.45 -0.30
CA THR A 62 22.94 8.01 -0.59
C THR A 62 21.59 7.35 -0.79
N THR A 63 21.46 6.56 -1.86
CA THR A 63 20.31 5.67 -2.08
C THR A 63 20.74 4.22 -1.92
N ASP A 64 19.75 3.32 -1.91
CA ASP A 64 19.98 1.89 -2.04
C ASP A 64 20.01 1.42 -3.52
N GLY A 65 19.94 0.12 -3.76
CA GLY A 65 19.91 -0.47 -5.09
C GLY A 65 18.69 -0.07 -5.95
N CYS A 66 17.61 0.44 -5.36
CA CYS A 66 16.46 0.96 -6.12
C CYS A 66 16.70 2.37 -6.67
N GLN A 67 17.73 3.07 -6.18
CA GLN A 67 18.13 4.40 -6.64
C GLN A 67 17.00 5.44 -6.66
N ILE A 68 16.10 5.36 -5.68
CA ILE A 68 15.02 6.34 -5.50
C ILE A 68 15.59 7.60 -4.85
N HIS A 69 15.69 8.69 -5.60
CA HIS A 69 16.25 9.95 -5.09
C HIS A 69 15.28 10.70 -4.19
N VAL A 70 14.02 10.81 -4.59
CA VAL A 70 12.92 11.43 -3.83
C VAL A 70 11.77 10.45 -3.85
N GLY A 71 11.39 9.91 -2.69
CA GLY A 71 10.30 8.94 -2.60
C GLY A 71 8.94 9.62 -2.54
N VAL A 72 7.94 9.05 -3.21
CA VAL A 72 6.55 9.53 -3.16
C VAL A 72 5.68 8.54 -2.39
N ALA A 73 4.93 9.04 -1.43
CA ALA A 73 3.91 8.26 -0.73
C ALA A 73 2.68 9.12 -0.49
N GLY A 74 1.50 8.50 -0.47
CA GLY A 74 0.27 9.17 -0.11
C GLY A 74 -0.45 8.50 1.05
N ARG A 75 -1.43 9.20 1.59
CA ARG A 75 -2.39 8.65 2.55
C ARG A 75 -3.73 9.37 2.42
N LEU A 76 -4.82 8.65 2.66
CA LEU A 76 -6.11 9.30 2.88
C LEU A 76 -6.10 10.00 4.24
N THR A 77 -6.68 11.20 4.32
CA THR A 77 -6.57 12.08 5.50
C THR A 77 -7.81 12.08 6.39
N ASP A 78 -8.96 11.81 5.80
CA ASP A 78 -10.30 11.76 6.43
C ASP A 78 -10.79 10.32 6.66
N LEU A 79 -10.29 9.36 5.86
CA LEU A 79 -10.60 7.94 6.00
C LEU A 79 -9.45 7.12 6.59
N ARG A 80 -9.83 6.10 7.34
CA ARG A 80 -8.92 5.17 8.00
C ARG A 80 -9.47 3.76 7.92
N TRP A 81 -8.57 2.79 7.81
CA TRP A 81 -8.94 1.39 8.02
C TRP A 81 -9.47 1.20 9.43
N TRP A 82 -10.62 0.54 9.55
CA TRP A 82 -11.12 0.10 10.83
C TRP A 82 -10.17 -0.93 11.44
N PHE A 83 -9.99 -0.85 12.75
CA PHE A 83 -9.19 -1.82 13.47
C PHE A 83 -9.90 -3.17 13.53
N GLY A 84 -9.13 -4.23 13.35
CA GLY A 84 -9.58 -5.57 13.70
C GLY A 84 -9.69 -5.78 15.21
N VAL A 85 -10.25 -6.92 15.61
CA VAL A 85 -10.30 -7.38 17.00
C VAL A 85 -8.94 -8.00 17.37
N PRO A 86 -8.37 -7.70 18.55
CA PRO A 86 -7.18 -8.40 19.04
C PRO A 86 -7.44 -9.91 19.19
N GLN A 87 -6.51 -10.72 18.68
CA GLN A 87 -6.55 -12.17 18.79
C GLN A 87 -5.53 -12.68 19.82
N ARG A 88 -5.49 -13.99 20.08
CA ARG A 88 -4.48 -14.62 20.96
C ARG A 88 -3.98 -15.93 20.37
N GLY A 89 -2.76 -16.34 20.76
CA GLY A 89 -2.14 -17.59 20.32
C GLY A 89 -1.96 -17.64 18.79
N ILE A 90 -2.14 -18.83 18.20
CA ILE A 90 -1.96 -19.07 16.76
C ILE A 90 -2.84 -18.14 15.90
N ALA A 91 -4.05 -17.76 16.35
CA ALA A 91 -4.90 -16.84 15.62
C ALA A 91 -4.27 -15.43 15.50
N GLN A 92 -3.56 -14.97 16.55
CA GLN A 92 -2.83 -13.71 16.51
C GLN A 92 -1.60 -13.79 15.62
N GLU A 93 -0.89 -14.93 15.64
CA GLU A 93 0.25 -15.16 14.77
C GLU A 93 -0.20 -15.21 13.29
N PHE A 94 -1.27 -15.94 12.98
CA PHE A 94 -1.86 -15.97 11.63
C PHE A 94 -2.21 -14.57 11.16
N LYS A 95 -2.92 -13.78 11.99
CA LYS A 95 -3.29 -12.41 11.65
C LYS A 95 -2.07 -11.53 11.38
N TRP A 96 -1.05 -11.60 12.25
CA TRP A 96 0.20 -10.86 12.08
C TRP A 96 0.89 -11.22 10.76
N TRP A 97 1.01 -12.52 10.46
CA TRP A 97 1.66 -12.99 9.25
C TRP A 97 0.85 -12.72 7.98
N ALA A 98 -0.48 -12.77 8.04
CA ALA A 98 -1.34 -12.38 6.92
C ALA A 98 -1.21 -10.89 6.62
N SER A 99 -1.08 -10.06 7.65
CA SER A 99 -0.81 -8.63 7.47
C SER A 99 0.60 -8.37 6.90
N TYR A 100 1.62 -9.06 7.43
CA TYR A 100 3.01 -8.85 7.03
C TYR A 100 3.34 -9.40 5.64
N GLY A 101 2.95 -10.65 5.37
CA GLY A 101 3.26 -11.37 4.13
C GLY A 101 2.53 -10.79 2.91
N SER A 102 1.32 -10.27 3.11
CA SER A 102 0.53 -9.65 2.04
C SER A 102 0.73 -8.14 1.92
N ARG A 103 1.77 -7.58 2.57
CA ARG A 103 2.05 -6.12 2.59
C ARG A 103 0.83 -5.28 2.92
N MET A 104 0.01 -5.77 3.86
CA MET A 104 -1.23 -5.09 4.20
C MET A 104 -0.94 -3.79 4.93
N PRO A 105 -1.80 -2.79 4.74
CA PRO A 105 -1.75 -1.60 5.55
C PRO A 105 -1.95 -1.98 7.02
N ASP A 106 -1.16 -1.35 7.88
CA ASP A 106 -1.50 -1.29 9.30
C ASP A 106 -2.92 -0.71 9.45
N ASP A 107 -3.71 -1.29 10.35
CA ASP A 107 -5.00 -0.71 10.70
C ASP A 107 -4.85 0.78 11.01
N GLY A 108 -5.83 1.58 10.62
CA GLY A 108 -5.89 3.01 10.91
C GLY A 108 -5.26 3.95 9.88
N THR A 109 -4.46 3.51 8.89
CA THR A 109 -4.03 4.40 7.79
C THR A 109 -4.22 3.76 6.43
N MET A 110 -4.94 4.45 5.54
CA MET A 110 -5.07 4.07 4.14
C MET A 110 -3.93 4.69 3.34
N ARG A 111 -2.88 3.91 3.05
CA ARG A 111 -1.70 4.38 2.30
C ARG A 111 -1.95 4.31 0.79
N LEU A 112 -1.43 5.28 0.07
CA LEU A 112 -1.35 5.29 -1.39
C LEU A 112 0.11 5.06 -1.75
N GLU A 113 0.40 3.96 -2.41
CA GLU A 113 1.77 3.56 -2.72
C GLU A 113 2.10 3.89 -4.17
N PHE A 114 3.25 4.54 -4.37
CA PHE A 114 3.74 4.92 -5.69
C PHE A 114 4.91 4.00 -6.05
N THR A 115 4.83 3.39 -7.23
CA THR A 115 5.87 2.51 -7.77
C THR A 115 6.78 3.32 -8.67
N PRO A 116 8.10 3.39 -8.42
CA PRO A 116 9.01 4.11 -9.31
C PRO A 116 8.95 3.57 -10.75
N GLU A 117 9.03 4.47 -11.73
CA GLU A 117 8.87 4.16 -13.16
C GLU A 117 9.66 2.93 -13.64
N PRO A 118 10.94 2.72 -13.24
CA PRO A 118 11.68 1.53 -13.65
C PRO A 118 11.11 0.20 -13.16
N PHE A 119 10.29 0.20 -12.10
CA PHE A 119 9.74 -1.01 -11.48
C PHE A 119 8.28 -1.27 -11.84
N VAL A 120 7.66 -0.37 -12.60
CA VAL A 120 6.29 -0.53 -13.07
C VAL A 120 6.14 -1.81 -13.89
N GLY A 121 5.23 -2.69 -13.44
CA GLY A 121 4.94 -3.96 -14.11
C GLY A 121 5.94 -5.10 -13.83
N MET A 122 6.96 -4.89 -12.99
CA MET A 122 7.90 -5.94 -12.60
C MET A 122 7.35 -6.91 -11.54
N GLY A 123 6.15 -6.65 -11.00
CA GLY A 123 5.60 -7.42 -9.89
C GLY A 123 6.33 -7.10 -8.59
N GLU A 124 6.63 -8.13 -7.79
CA GLU A 124 7.43 -7.95 -6.58
C GLU A 124 8.88 -7.62 -6.92
N PHE A 125 9.33 -6.46 -6.45
CA PHE A 125 10.73 -6.06 -6.49
C PHE A 125 11.24 -5.79 -5.08
N GLY A 126 12.56 -5.84 -4.93
CA GLY A 126 13.28 -5.50 -3.71
C GLY A 126 14.51 -4.69 -4.05
N CYS A 127 14.91 -3.82 -3.12
CA CYS A 127 16.11 -3.01 -3.27
C CYS A 127 17.32 -3.77 -2.75
N ALA A 128 18.44 -3.69 -3.48
CA ALA A 128 19.69 -4.27 -3.00
C ALA A 128 20.22 -3.47 -1.79
N ASP A 129 20.68 -4.19 -0.76
CA ASP A 129 21.29 -3.59 0.44
C ASP A 129 22.73 -3.13 0.15
N LEU A 130 22.83 -2.01 -0.56
CA LEU A 130 24.08 -1.34 -0.93
C LEU A 130 23.89 0.17 -0.83
N GLY A 131 24.97 0.93 -0.62
CA GLY A 131 24.91 2.40 -0.62
C GLY A 131 25.48 2.99 -1.91
N VAL A 132 24.66 3.71 -2.67
CA VAL A 132 25.09 4.48 -3.85
C VAL A 132 25.16 5.96 -3.47
N GLU A 133 26.35 6.54 -3.38
CA GLU A 133 26.52 7.98 -3.17
C GLU A 133 26.24 8.74 -4.48
N HIS A 134 25.38 9.76 -4.38
CA HIS A 134 25.04 10.67 -5.47
C HIS A 134 25.56 12.07 -5.17
N ARG A 135 25.85 12.83 -6.23
CA ARG A 135 26.22 14.25 -6.15
C ARG A 135 25.44 15.03 -7.19
N LEU A 136 24.96 16.21 -6.81
CA LEU A 136 24.25 17.13 -7.68
C LEU A 136 24.90 18.50 -7.57
N ALA A 137 25.48 18.98 -8.67
CA ALA A 137 26.22 20.24 -8.70
C ALA A 137 25.25 21.44 -8.55
N PRO A 138 25.77 22.64 -8.19
CA PRO A 138 24.97 23.86 -8.16
C PRO A 138 24.25 24.13 -9.49
N GLY A 139 22.93 24.33 -9.41
CA GLY A 139 22.07 24.57 -10.57
C GLY A 139 21.57 23.31 -11.28
N ASP A 140 22.11 22.12 -10.96
CA ASP A 140 21.65 20.87 -11.54
C ASP A 140 20.36 20.37 -10.89
N SER A 141 19.63 19.57 -11.64
CA SER A 141 18.37 18.95 -11.24
C SER A 141 18.33 17.46 -11.59
N VAL A 142 17.73 16.64 -10.74
CA VAL A 142 17.35 15.26 -11.05
C VAL A 142 15.84 15.11 -10.99
N ARG A 143 15.28 14.43 -12.01
CA ARG A 143 13.84 14.22 -12.14
C ARG A 143 13.52 12.73 -12.12
N SER A 144 12.47 12.38 -11.39
CA SER A 144 11.96 11.02 -11.27
C SER A 144 10.44 10.98 -11.43
N ARG A 145 9.91 9.81 -11.76
CA ARG A 145 8.47 9.56 -11.82
C ARG A 145 8.14 8.29 -11.05
N GLU A 146 7.01 8.33 -10.35
CA GLU A 146 6.44 7.19 -9.66
C GLU A 146 4.94 7.09 -9.97
N ARG A 147 4.42 5.87 -10.06
CA ARG A 147 3.06 5.57 -10.49
C ARG A 147 2.24 5.06 -9.32
N TRP A 148 1.13 5.72 -9.04
CA TRP A 148 0.08 5.14 -8.22
C TRP A 148 -0.88 4.35 -9.11
N ASP A 149 -1.13 3.09 -8.77
CA ASP A 149 -1.94 2.17 -9.60
C ASP A 149 -3.46 2.30 -9.36
N GLY A 150 -3.89 3.34 -8.64
CA GLY A 150 -5.30 3.53 -8.31
C GLY A 150 -5.76 2.74 -7.08
N LEU A 151 -4.83 2.16 -6.31
CA LEU A 151 -5.11 1.24 -5.20
C LEU A 151 -4.73 1.83 -3.83
N VAL A 152 -5.47 1.46 -2.79
CA VAL A 152 -5.08 1.71 -1.40
C VAL A 152 -4.36 0.49 -0.86
N ALA A 153 -3.09 0.67 -0.50
CA ALA A 153 -2.24 -0.30 0.22
C ALA A 153 -2.39 -1.76 -0.26
N HIS A 154 -2.31 -1.95 -1.59
CA HIS A 154 -2.44 -3.24 -2.28
C HIS A 154 -3.76 -4.03 -2.03
N ALA A 155 -4.72 -3.46 -1.30
CA ALA A 155 -6.01 -4.10 -1.05
C ALA A 155 -6.89 -3.98 -2.29
N GLY A 156 -7.21 -2.76 -2.71
CA GLY A 156 -8.12 -2.56 -3.84
C GLY A 156 -8.30 -1.08 -4.18
N PRO A 157 -9.25 -0.77 -5.09
CA PRO A 157 -9.58 0.60 -5.43
C PRO A 157 -9.89 1.44 -4.19
N SER A 158 -9.44 2.69 -4.19
CA SER A 158 -9.73 3.61 -3.08
C SER A 158 -11.23 3.98 -2.99
N PRO A 159 -11.78 4.21 -1.80
CA PRO A 159 -12.99 5.02 -1.65
C PRO A 159 -12.72 6.50 -1.99
N THR A 160 -13.78 7.30 -2.14
CA THR A 160 -13.67 8.75 -2.35
C THR A 160 -13.26 9.41 -1.05
N ALA A 161 -12.17 10.18 -1.08
CA ALA A 161 -11.56 10.73 0.13
C ALA A 161 -10.51 11.80 -0.19
N ALA A 162 -10.32 12.75 0.72
CA ALA A 162 -9.17 13.63 0.69
C ALA A 162 -7.89 12.84 0.99
N ALA A 163 -6.81 13.26 0.34
CA ALA A 163 -5.50 12.64 0.44
C ALA A 163 -4.40 13.69 0.63
N GLU A 164 -3.27 13.24 1.17
CA GLU A 164 -2.04 14.01 1.22
C GLU A 164 -0.96 13.21 0.51
N ILE A 165 -0.42 13.74 -0.59
CA ILE A 165 0.73 13.17 -1.28
C ILE A 165 1.98 13.86 -0.76
N THR A 166 2.96 13.07 -0.32
CA THR A 166 4.22 13.55 0.24
C THR A 166 5.37 13.09 -0.65
N ALA A 167 6.20 14.04 -1.08
CA ALA A 167 7.53 13.76 -1.61
C ALA A 167 8.55 13.93 -0.48
N GLN A 168 9.40 12.93 -0.27
CA GLN A 168 10.44 12.94 0.76
C GLN A 168 11.82 12.81 0.13
N PHE A 169 12.69 13.76 0.45
CA PHE A 169 14.12 13.70 0.17
C PHE A 169 14.88 13.68 1.48
N ASP A 170 15.62 12.61 1.76
CA ASP A 170 16.29 12.42 3.04
C ASP A 170 17.78 12.08 2.89
N GLY A 171 18.46 11.94 4.03
CA GLY A 171 19.84 11.48 4.07
C GLY A 171 20.87 12.41 3.41
N TRP A 172 20.47 13.63 3.05
CA TRP A 172 21.31 14.54 2.29
C TRP A 172 22.14 15.48 3.16
N ARG A 173 23.21 15.99 2.57
CA ARG A 173 24.15 16.95 3.16
C ARG A 173 24.76 17.85 2.09
N ARG A 174 25.35 18.97 2.53
CA ARG A 174 26.29 19.72 1.69
C ARG A 174 27.67 19.09 1.73
N GLU A 175 28.45 19.30 0.67
CA GLU A 175 29.83 18.83 0.60
C GLU A 175 30.66 19.26 1.82
N HIS A 176 30.54 20.53 2.23
CA HIS A 176 31.29 21.11 3.35
C HIS A 176 30.84 20.64 4.75
N GLU A 177 29.68 19.98 4.87
CA GLU A 177 29.06 19.66 6.17
C GLU A 177 29.61 18.38 6.83
N GLY A 178 30.48 17.63 6.14
CA GLY A 178 31.02 16.35 6.60
C GLY A 178 29.98 15.21 6.62
N PRO A 179 30.42 13.94 6.78
CA PRO A 179 29.57 12.76 6.52
C PRO A 179 28.48 12.48 7.56
N ASN A 180 28.55 13.09 8.74
CA ASN A 180 27.63 12.80 9.86
C ASN A 180 26.39 13.71 9.89
N ARG A 181 26.27 14.65 8.96
CA ARG A 181 25.07 15.48 8.82
C ARG A 181 24.09 14.77 7.88
N ARG A 182 22.86 14.61 8.34
CA ARG A 182 21.73 14.10 7.54
C ARG A 182 20.55 15.02 7.78
N ARG A 183 19.87 15.38 6.70
CA ARG A 183 18.70 16.26 6.70
C ARG A 183 17.56 15.56 5.97
N GLU A 184 16.36 16.08 6.20
CA GLU A 184 15.14 15.62 5.55
C GLU A 184 14.40 16.85 5.02
N LEU A 185 13.85 16.74 3.82
CA LEU A 185 12.93 17.68 3.22
C LEU A 185 11.65 16.92 2.85
N ARG A 186 10.50 17.44 3.28
CA ARG A 186 9.19 16.86 2.96
C ARG A 186 8.29 17.90 2.32
N VAL A 187 7.81 17.60 1.12
CA VAL A 187 6.86 18.42 0.37
C VAL A 187 5.52 17.73 0.42
N ARG A 188 4.45 18.45 0.77
CA ARG A 188 3.10 17.91 0.91
C ARG A 188 2.15 18.61 -0.05
N LEU A 189 1.44 17.81 -0.84
CA LEU A 189 0.42 18.24 -1.77
C LEU A 189 -0.94 17.71 -1.30
N PRO A 190 -1.87 18.59 -0.89
CA PRO A 190 -3.26 18.22 -0.73
C PRO A 190 -3.82 17.67 -2.04
N ALA A 191 -4.50 16.54 -1.97
CA ALA A 191 -5.07 15.86 -3.12
C ALA A 191 -6.45 15.29 -2.78
N TRP A 192 -7.14 14.81 -3.80
CA TRP A 192 -8.34 14.00 -3.63
C TRP A 192 -8.24 12.73 -4.45
N VAL A 193 -8.86 11.66 -3.96
CA VAL A 193 -9.10 10.46 -4.74
C VAL A 193 -10.59 10.37 -5.05
N MET A 194 -10.93 10.29 -6.34
CA MET A 194 -12.24 9.90 -6.84
C MET A 194 -12.36 8.39 -6.64
N GLY A 195 -13.21 7.96 -5.72
CA GLY A 195 -13.34 6.57 -5.34
C GLY A 195 -14.02 5.69 -6.36
N SER A 196 -13.88 4.38 -6.16
CA SER A 196 -14.63 3.36 -6.90
C SER A 196 -15.75 2.80 -6.03
N GLU A 197 -16.89 2.45 -6.64
CA GLU A 197 -17.95 1.67 -6.00
C GLU A 197 -17.48 0.28 -5.54
N ASN A 198 -16.37 -0.21 -6.11
CA ASN A 198 -15.74 -1.49 -5.78
C ASN A 198 -14.67 -1.39 -4.68
N ALA A 199 -14.58 -0.25 -3.99
CA ALA A 199 -13.64 -0.07 -2.89
C ALA A 199 -13.90 -1.10 -1.76
N PRO A 200 -12.84 -1.62 -1.09
CA PRO A 200 -13.01 -2.53 0.04
C PRO A 200 -13.71 -1.80 1.18
N THR A 201 -14.76 -2.40 1.75
CA THR A 201 -15.51 -1.84 2.89
C THR A 201 -14.94 -2.27 4.25
N MET A 202 -13.91 -3.11 4.26
CA MET A 202 -13.24 -3.60 5.47
C MET A 202 -11.74 -3.65 5.27
N SER A 203 -11.00 -3.54 6.36
CA SER A 203 -9.56 -3.77 6.36
C SER A 203 -9.24 -5.26 6.23
N ALA A 204 -8.01 -5.58 5.81
CA ALA A 204 -7.51 -6.95 5.82
C ALA A 204 -7.60 -7.60 7.21
N SER A 205 -7.29 -6.85 8.27
CA SER A 205 -7.41 -7.32 9.65
C SER A 205 -8.84 -7.72 10.00
N GLN A 206 -9.83 -6.93 9.59
CA GLN A 206 -11.24 -7.26 9.79
C GLN A 206 -11.66 -8.48 8.96
N ALA A 207 -11.19 -8.58 7.71
CA ALA A 207 -11.46 -9.75 6.88
C ALA A 207 -10.91 -11.02 7.51
N VAL A 208 -9.69 -10.97 8.06
CA VAL A 208 -9.10 -12.08 8.85
C VAL A 208 -9.94 -12.40 10.09
N ASP A 209 -10.40 -11.39 10.84
CA ASP A 209 -11.26 -11.63 12.00
C ASP A 209 -12.59 -12.28 11.63
N PHE A 210 -13.18 -11.88 10.50
CA PHE A 210 -14.39 -12.49 9.96
C PHE A 210 -14.14 -13.94 9.56
N ALA A 211 -13.05 -14.22 8.83
CA ALA A 211 -12.67 -15.58 8.46
C ALA A 211 -12.49 -16.49 9.69
N LEU A 212 -11.80 -16.00 10.73
CA LEU A 212 -11.56 -16.75 11.98
C LEU A 212 -12.82 -17.00 12.83
N ARG A 213 -13.98 -16.39 12.52
CA ARG A 213 -15.26 -16.74 13.16
C ARG A 213 -15.82 -18.05 12.64
N ASP A 214 -15.48 -18.45 11.42
CA ASP A 214 -15.87 -19.75 10.90
C ASP A 214 -15.11 -20.85 11.64
N ARG A 215 -15.86 -21.78 12.26
CA ARG A 215 -15.27 -22.83 13.10
C ARG A 215 -14.40 -23.80 12.30
N GLY A 216 -14.76 -24.07 11.05
CA GLY A 216 -14.02 -24.97 10.17
C GLY A 216 -12.68 -24.35 9.76
N PHE A 217 -12.70 -23.10 9.31
CA PHE A 217 -11.51 -22.33 8.97
C PHE A 217 -10.59 -22.15 10.17
N ALA A 218 -11.13 -21.73 11.32
CA ALA A 218 -10.34 -21.57 12.54
C ALA A 218 -9.69 -22.89 12.95
N ALA A 219 -10.43 -24.00 12.96
CA ALA A 219 -9.87 -25.32 13.25
C ALA A 219 -8.77 -25.72 12.24
N TRP A 220 -8.94 -25.39 10.96
CA TRP A 220 -7.96 -25.64 9.92
C TRP A 220 -6.67 -24.84 10.10
N VAL A 221 -6.76 -23.53 10.36
CA VAL A 221 -5.59 -22.67 10.68
C VAL A 221 -4.85 -23.20 11.91
N LEU A 222 -5.59 -23.56 12.97
CA LEU A 222 -5.02 -24.11 14.20
C LEU A 222 -4.34 -25.47 13.99
N ALA A 223 -4.85 -26.30 13.09
CA ALA A 223 -4.28 -27.61 12.79
C ALA A 223 -3.09 -27.56 11.81
N GLY A 224 -3.04 -26.53 10.95
CA GLY A 224 -2.08 -26.38 9.86
C GLY A 224 -0.85 -25.53 10.16
N TRP A 225 -0.76 -24.90 11.33
CA TRP A 225 0.32 -23.98 11.69
C TRP A 225 1.69 -24.70 11.73
N ILE A 226 2.40 -24.64 10.61
CA ILE A 226 3.73 -25.23 10.38
C ILE A 226 4.55 -24.21 9.57
N ASP A 227 5.87 -24.13 9.81
CA ASP A 227 6.89 -23.26 9.18
C ASP A 227 6.96 -23.26 7.62
N ARG A 228 6.00 -23.90 6.94
CA ARG A 228 5.90 -24.08 5.49
C ARG A 228 4.76 -23.30 4.85
N TRP A 229 3.92 -22.64 5.65
CA TRP A 229 2.75 -21.93 5.15
C TRP A 229 2.97 -20.41 5.22
N GLN A 230 2.58 -19.71 4.17
CA GLN A 230 2.52 -18.26 4.10
C GLN A 230 1.05 -17.86 4.15
N PRO A 231 0.58 -17.25 5.25
CA PRO A 231 -0.76 -16.69 5.31
C PRO A 231 -0.97 -15.69 4.18
N ILE A 232 -2.15 -15.72 3.58
CA ILE A 232 -2.58 -14.80 2.53
C ILE A 232 -3.79 -14.05 3.05
N ALA A 233 -3.75 -12.73 2.93
CA ALA A 233 -4.93 -11.92 2.80
C ALA A 233 -4.80 -11.17 1.47
N GLU A 234 -5.84 -11.15 0.64
CA GLU A 234 -5.82 -10.45 -0.64
C GLU A 234 -7.24 -9.99 -0.94
N PHE A 235 -7.43 -8.79 -1.46
CA PHE A 235 -8.75 -8.36 -1.92
C PHE A 235 -8.79 -8.43 -3.44
N VAL A 236 -9.84 -9.06 -3.97
CA VAL A 236 -10.08 -9.23 -5.39
C VAL A 236 -11.09 -8.18 -5.84
N PRO A 237 -10.68 -7.11 -6.55
CA PRO A 237 -11.57 -6.00 -6.85
C PRO A 237 -12.74 -6.35 -7.76
N ALA A 238 -12.54 -7.28 -8.70
CA ALA A 238 -13.55 -7.69 -9.67
C ALA A 238 -14.77 -8.32 -8.99
N ASP A 239 -14.52 -9.11 -7.95
CA ASP A 239 -15.54 -9.86 -7.21
C ASP A 239 -15.90 -9.17 -5.89
N ARG A 240 -15.13 -8.15 -5.48
CA ARG A 240 -15.26 -7.39 -4.22
C ARG A 240 -15.14 -8.27 -2.97
N VAL A 241 -14.27 -9.27 -3.02
CA VAL A 241 -14.11 -10.28 -1.96
C VAL A 241 -12.70 -10.30 -1.39
N TRP A 242 -12.58 -10.76 -0.15
CA TRP A 242 -11.31 -11.01 0.51
C TRP A 242 -10.96 -12.51 0.44
N HIS A 243 -9.81 -12.83 -0.15
CA HIS A 243 -9.22 -14.16 -0.08
C HIS A 243 -8.35 -14.26 1.17
N ILE A 244 -8.77 -15.09 2.15
CA ILE A 244 -8.05 -15.26 3.43
C ILE A 244 -7.63 -16.72 3.60
N GLY A 245 -6.36 -17.04 3.41
CA GLY A 245 -5.92 -18.43 3.38
C GLY A 245 -4.47 -18.65 3.79
N MET A 246 -3.94 -19.79 3.37
CA MET A 246 -2.52 -20.11 3.50
C MET A 246 -2.00 -20.72 2.19
N ALA A 247 -0.93 -20.15 1.65
CA ALA A 247 -0.14 -20.77 0.59
C ALA A 247 0.94 -21.68 1.18
N THR A 248 1.26 -22.76 0.49
CA THR A 248 2.46 -23.54 0.77
C THR A 248 3.64 -22.99 -0.05
N LYS A 249 4.88 -23.19 0.44
CA LYS A 249 6.11 -22.77 -0.27
C LYS A 249 6.28 -23.37 -1.67
N ASP A 250 5.61 -24.47 -1.99
CA ASP A 250 5.63 -25.13 -3.31
C ASP A 250 4.52 -24.62 -4.26
N GLY A 251 3.78 -23.58 -3.86
CA GLY A 251 2.74 -22.95 -4.68
C GLY A 251 1.40 -23.69 -4.69
N ALA A 252 1.26 -24.79 -3.94
CA ALA A 252 -0.02 -25.49 -3.75
C ALA A 252 -0.91 -24.72 -2.75
N THR A 253 -1.63 -23.74 -3.25
CA THR A 253 -2.48 -22.90 -2.40
C THR A 253 -3.68 -23.69 -1.89
N ARG A 254 -3.87 -23.72 -0.56
CA ARG A 254 -5.20 -24.01 0.02
C ARG A 254 -5.78 -22.67 0.45
N ILE A 255 -6.61 -22.12 -0.43
CA ILE A 255 -7.33 -20.89 -0.14
C ILE A 255 -8.64 -21.31 0.50
N ALA A 256 -8.90 -20.86 1.73
CA ALA A 256 -10.28 -20.71 2.15
C ALA A 256 -10.67 -19.32 1.67
N ILE A 257 -11.36 -19.23 0.54
CA ILE A 257 -11.91 -17.95 0.14
C ILE A 257 -13.05 -17.69 1.09
N VAL A 258 -12.98 -16.59 1.84
CA VAL A 258 -14.10 -16.11 2.63
C VAL A 258 -14.64 -14.95 1.84
N ASP A 259 -15.61 -15.23 0.96
CA ASP A 259 -16.27 -14.17 0.22
C ASP A 259 -17.01 -13.31 1.24
N ILE A 260 -16.51 -12.10 1.49
CA ILE A 260 -17.17 -11.12 2.35
C ILE A 260 -17.78 -10.02 1.49
N GLU A 261 -18.81 -10.38 0.74
CA GLU A 261 -19.74 -9.41 0.17
C GLU A 261 -20.80 -9.10 1.23
N MET A 262 -20.97 -7.82 1.60
CA MET A 262 -22.09 -7.38 2.45
C MET A 262 -22.31 -8.16 3.77
N GLY A 263 -21.24 -8.68 4.38
CA GLY A 263 -21.31 -9.33 5.71
C GLY A 263 -21.82 -10.77 5.71
N THR A 264 -21.95 -11.42 4.56
CA THR A 264 -22.02 -12.88 4.48
C THR A 264 -20.62 -13.47 4.39
N THR A 265 -20.38 -14.62 5.02
CA THR A 265 -19.15 -15.40 4.87
C THR A 265 -19.51 -16.68 4.13
N THR A 266 -19.01 -16.82 2.90
CA THR A 266 -19.01 -18.12 2.22
C THR A 266 -17.60 -18.66 2.31
N VAL A 267 -17.40 -19.76 3.04
CA VAL A 267 -16.13 -20.48 2.98
C VAL A 267 -16.13 -21.28 1.69
N VAL A 268 -15.47 -20.79 0.65
CA VAL A 268 -15.13 -21.59 -0.53
C VAL A 268 -13.73 -22.11 -0.28
N ALA A 269 -13.62 -23.31 0.30
CA ALA A 269 -12.33 -23.99 0.23
C ALA A 269 -12.05 -24.25 -1.26
N ALA A 270 -10.94 -23.74 -1.77
CA ALA A 270 -10.34 -24.17 -3.02
C ALA A 270 -8.98 -24.76 -2.64
N VAL A 271 -8.91 -26.09 -2.61
CA VAL A 271 -7.63 -26.79 -2.60
C VAL A 271 -7.18 -26.87 -4.05
N THR A 272 -6.30 -25.99 -4.48
CA THR A 272 -5.61 -26.15 -5.77
C THR A 272 -4.31 -26.90 -5.50
N ASP A 273 -4.36 -28.24 -5.50
CA ASP A 273 -3.18 -29.10 -5.44
C ASP A 273 -2.63 -29.46 -6.84
N GLY A 274 -3.07 -28.74 -7.88
CA GLY A 274 -2.81 -29.09 -9.28
C GLY A 274 -3.57 -30.32 -9.78
N ARG A 275 -4.48 -30.92 -8.98
CA ARG A 275 -5.26 -32.11 -9.35
C ARG A 275 -6.79 -31.91 -9.35
N GLY A 276 -7.28 -30.72 -9.05
CA GLY A 276 -8.68 -30.33 -9.24
C GLY A 276 -9.23 -29.45 -8.13
N GLU A 277 -10.23 -28.61 -8.45
CA GLU A 277 -10.97 -27.80 -7.48
C GLU A 277 -11.89 -28.68 -6.62
N TYR A 278 -11.78 -28.58 -5.29
CA TYR A 278 -12.76 -29.13 -4.37
C TYR A 278 -13.55 -27.99 -3.74
N ARG A 279 -14.80 -27.77 -4.16
CA ARG A 279 -15.70 -26.83 -3.45
C ARG A 279 -16.19 -27.48 -2.16
N ILE A 280 -15.80 -26.92 -1.01
CA ILE A 280 -16.58 -27.11 0.21
C ILE A 280 -17.58 -25.96 0.25
N THR A 281 -18.84 -26.21 -0.08
CA THR A 281 -19.91 -25.23 0.15
C THR A 281 -20.50 -25.47 1.53
N GLY A 282 -20.20 -24.58 2.48
CA GLY A 282 -20.93 -24.47 3.73
C GLY A 282 -21.44 -23.04 3.87
N SER A 283 -22.76 -22.86 3.98
CA SER A 283 -23.33 -21.60 4.45
C SER A 283 -23.16 -21.52 5.96
N ALA A 284 -22.69 -20.38 6.47
CA ALA A 284 -22.78 -20.09 7.89
C ALA A 284 -24.22 -19.65 8.21
N ASP A 285 -24.95 -20.49 8.96
CA ASP A 285 -26.14 -20.08 9.72
C ASP A 285 -25.71 -19.46 11.07
#